data_AF-A0A820A1M2-F1
#
_entry.id   AF-A0A820A1M2-F1
#
_cell.length_a   1.000
_cell.length_b   1.000
_cell.length_c   1.000
_cell.angle_alpha   90.00
_cell.angle_beta   90.00
_cell.angle_gamma   90.00
#
_symmetry.space_group_name_H-M   'P 1'
#
loop_
_entity.id
_entity.type
_entity.pdbx_description
1 polymer ?
#
loop_
_entity_poly.entity_id
_entity_poly.type
_entity_poly.pdbx_seq_one_letter_code
_entity_poly.pdbx_strand_id
1 'polypeptide(L)'
;MQRGVYIPFTPAVCLVHQFVNYGIWYAAIFSMIWLSLERHILIFHSSLTRTARGRCLFHYIPLAIFALYAPVFYFYITFIYPCERMYDAYTLVCGGPYYTCSFPQSLH
;
A
#
# COMPACT_ATOMS: atom_id res chain seq x y z
N MET A 1 5.71 -16.04 22.36
CA MET A 1 6.03 -15.45 21.04
C MET A 1 6.91 -16.43 20.29
N GLN A 2 6.39 -17.11 19.27
CA GLN A 2 7.21 -17.98 18.43
C GLN A 2 8.16 -17.10 17.61
N ARG A 3 9.47 -17.22 17.85
CA ARG A 3 10.51 -16.62 17.00
C ARG A 3 10.68 -17.54 15.80
N GLY A 4 10.21 -17.11 14.63
CA GLY A 4 10.55 -17.74 13.37
C GLY A 4 11.69 -16.96 12.73
N VAL A 5 12.74 -17.67 12.33
CA VAL A 5 13.87 -17.06 11.61
C VAL A 5 13.46 -16.88 10.15
N TYR A 6 13.56 -15.65 9.64
CA TYR A 6 13.34 -15.36 8.22
C TYR A 6 14.62 -15.69 7.45
N ILE A 7 14.59 -16.72 6.59
CA ILE A 7 15.73 -17.15 5.77
C ILE A 7 15.30 -17.09 4.30
N PRO A 8 15.99 -16.33 3.43
CA PRO A 8 17.21 -15.55 3.65
C PRO A 8 16.94 -14.13 4.22
N PHE A 9 17.61 -13.78 5.32
CA PHE A 9 17.61 -12.42 5.87
C PHE A 9 18.64 -11.56 5.15
N THR A 10 18.19 -10.81 4.14
CA THR A 10 18.98 -9.73 3.56
C THR A 10 18.17 -8.42 3.60
N PRO A 11 18.81 -7.25 3.79
CA PRO A 11 18.09 -5.98 3.81
C PRO A 11 17.24 -5.74 2.56
N ALA A 12 17.74 -6.17 1.39
CA ALA A 12 17.04 -6.06 0.11
C ALA A 12 15.79 -6.94 0.00
N VAL A 13 15.78 -8.11 0.65
CA VAL A 13 14.59 -8.97 0.71
C VAL A 13 13.56 -8.38 1.68
N CYS A 14 14.00 -7.81 2.80
CA CYS A 14 13.09 -7.19 3.78
C CYS A 14 12.38 -5.93 3.26
N LEU A 15 13.14 -4.98 2.71
CA LEU A 15 12.97 -4.71 1.28
C LEU A 15 11.60 -4.76 0.60
N VAL A 16 11.68 -5.59 -0.43
CA VAL A 16 10.61 -6.04 -1.29
C VAL A 16 9.48 -6.63 -0.47
N HIS A 17 9.77 -7.39 0.58
CA HIS A 17 8.74 -8.02 1.39
C HIS A 17 7.81 -7.01 2.08
N GLN A 18 8.37 -5.95 2.66
CA GLN A 18 7.61 -4.85 3.25
C GLN A 18 6.80 -4.11 2.19
N PHE A 19 7.38 -3.84 1.03
CA PHE A 19 6.65 -3.24 -0.09
C PHE A 19 5.49 -4.13 -0.57
N VAL A 20 5.67 -5.44 -0.67
CA VAL A 20 4.63 -6.38 -1.08
C VAL A 20 3.53 -6.48 -0.02
N ASN A 21 3.89 -6.66 1.25
CA ASN A 21 2.91 -6.80 2.34
C ASN A 21 2.13 -5.53 2.63
N TYR A 22 2.73 -4.34 2.49
CA TYR A 22 2.03 -3.10 2.80
C TYR A 22 1.57 -2.38 1.52
N GLY A 23 2.41 -2.26 0.50
CA GLY A 23 2.02 -1.64 -0.76
C GLY A 23 0.93 -2.42 -1.49
N ILE A 24 1.22 -3.68 -1.84
CA ILE A 24 0.33 -4.47 -2.70
C ILE A 24 -0.91 -4.94 -1.93
N TRP A 25 -0.76 -5.37 -0.68
CA TRP A 25 -1.90 -5.86 0.11
C TRP A 25 -2.94 -4.76 0.38
N TYR A 26 -2.51 -3.55 0.76
CA TYR A 26 -3.44 -2.43 0.93
C TYR A 26 -4.01 -1.96 -0.41
N ALA A 27 -3.26 -2.01 -1.52
CA ALA A 27 -3.80 -1.75 -2.85
C ALA A 27 -4.98 -2.69 -3.18
N ALA A 28 -4.85 -3.97 -2.84
CA ALA A 28 -5.92 -4.94 -3.03
C ALA A 28 -7.15 -4.60 -2.18
N ILE A 29 -6.96 -4.24 -0.91
CA ILE A 29 -8.07 -3.83 -0.02
C ILE A 29 -8.78 -2.59 -0.56
N PHE A 30 -8.04 -1.55 -0.94
CA PHE A 30 -8.61 -0.33 -1.49
C PHE A 30 -9.34 -0.58 -2.81
N SER A 31 -8.79 -1.44 -3.67
CA SER A 31 -9.45 -1.85 -4.91
C SER A 31 -10.75 -2.62 -4.63
N MET A 32 -10.77 -3.52 -3.64
CA MET A 32 -11.97 -4.26 -3.25
C MET A 32 -13.07 -3.35 -2.68
N ILE A 33 -12.68 -2.36 -1.87
CA ILE A 33 -13.60 -1.33 -1.37
C ILE A 33 -14.20 -0.56 -2.55
N TRP A 34 -13.37 -0.09 -3.47
CA TRP A 34 -13.85 0.65 -4.62
C TRP A 34 -14.75 -0.19 -5.53
N LEU A 35 -14.37 -1.43 -5.85
CA LEU A 35 -15.20 -2.34 -6.65
C LEU A 35 -16.57 -2.59 -6.01
N SER A 36 -16.65 -2.64 -4.68
CA SER A 36 -17.92 -2.78 -3.97
C SER A 36 -18.80 -1.54 -4.10
N LEU A 37 -18.20 -0.35 -3.97
CA LEU A 37 -18.88 0.94 -4.20
C LEU A 37 -19.32 1.10 -5.65
N GLU A 38 -18.46 0.71 -6.60
CA GLU A 38 -18.76 0.79 -8.02
C GLU A 38 -19.96 -0.09 -8.38
N ARG A 39 -20.02 -1.32 -7.88
CA ARG A 39 -21.18 -2.20 -8.06
C ARG A 39 -22.45 -1.57 -7.48
N HIS A 40 -22.36 -0.91 -6.34
CA HIS A 40 -23.49 -0.18 -5.75
C HIS A 40 -23.95 0.96 -6.67
N ILE A 41 -23.02 1.78 -7.19
CA ILE A 41 -23.33 2.85 -8.16
C ILE A 41 -23.96 2.28 -9.43
N LEU A 42 -23.46 1.15 -9.93
CA LEU A 42 -23.96 0.54 -11.16
C LEU A 42 -25.40 0.00 -11.02
N ILE A 43 -25.77 -0.50 -9.83
CA ILE A 43 -27.11 -1.01 -9.55
C ILE A 43 -28.11 0.14 -9.34
N PHE A 44 -27.76 1.14 -8.51
CA PHE A 44 -28.69 2.21 -8.12
C PHE A 44 -28.66 3.43 -9.06
N HIS A 45 -27.56 3.63 -9.77
CA HIS A 45 -27.31 4.81 -10.62
C HIS A 45 -26.69 4.42 -11.98
N SER A 46 -27.24 3.39 -12.63
CA SER A 46 -26.78 2.88 -13.93
C SER A 46 -26.73 3.93 -15.05
N SER A 47 -27.47 5.04 -14.93
CA SER A 47 -27.42 6.16 -15.88
C SER A 47 -26.06 6.87 -15.91
N LEU A 48 -25.31 6.87 -14.80
CA LEU A 48 -24.00 7.53 -14.68
C LEU A 48 -22.91 6.82 -15.47
N THR A 49 -23.00 5.49 -15.61
CA THR A 49 -22.01 4.67 -16.34
C THR A 49 -22.44 4.36 -17.78
N ARG A 50 -23.59 4.88 -18.22
CA ARG A 50 -24.12 4.65 -19.57
C ARG A 50 -23.30 5.34 -20.67
N THR A 51 -22.68 6.47 -20.37
CA THR A 51 -21.87 7.24 -21.34
C THR A 51 -20.39 6.89 -21.24
N ALA A 52 -19.64 6.98 -22.35
CA ALA A 52 -18.20 6.71 -22.36
C ALA A 52 -17.42 7.61 -21.38
N ARG A 53 -17.82 8.88 -21.26
CA ARG A 53 -17.26 9.81 -20.26
C ARG A 53 -17.58 9.37 -18.83
N GLY A 54 -18.82 8.94 -18.59
CA GLY A 54 -19.24 8.39 -17.30
C GLY A 54 -18.42 7.15 -16.89
N ARG A 55 -18.17 6.21 -17.82
CA ARG A 55 -17.29 5.06 -17.54
C ARG A 55 -15.87 5.47 -17.23
N CYS A 56 -15.32 6.47 -17.93
CA CYS A 56 -13.99 6.99 -17.61
C CYS A 56 -13.93 7.57 -16.19
N LEU A 57 -14.89 8.44 -15.84
CA LEU A 57 -14.92 9.16 -14.56
C LEU A 57 -15.29 8.27 -13.37
N PHE A 58 -16.21 7.32 -13.53
CA PHE A 58 -16.76 6.53 -12.41
C PHE A 58 -16.22 5.09 -12.32
N HIS A 59 -15.51 4.60 -13.34
CA HIS A 59 -14.92 3.26 -13.30
C HIS A 59 -13.39 3.34 -13.40
N TYR A 60 -12.84 3.85 -14.52
CA TYR A 60 -11.41 3.77 -14.78
C TYR A 60 -10.56 4.67 -13.88
N ILE A 61 -10.92 5.94 -13.72
CA ILE A 61 -10.13 6.90 -12.93
C ILE A 61 -10.06 6.48 -11.46
N PRO A 62 -11.17 6.21 -10.77
CA PRO A 62 -11.12 5.87 -9.35
C PRO A 62 -10.42 4.53 -9.13
N LEU A 63 -10.66 3.53 -9.99
CA LEU A 63 -9.97 2.24 -9.90
C LEU A 63 -8.45 2.43 -10.03
N ALA A 64 -7.99 3.26 -10.98
CA ALA A 64 -6.57 3.57 -11.12
C ALA A 64 -6.01 4.30 -9.89
N ILE A 65 -6.76 5.25 -9.33
CA ILE A 65 -6.35 5.97 -8.11
C ILE A 65 -6.23 5.00 -6.93
N PHE A 66 -7.23 4.17 -6.66
CA PHE A 66 -7.20 3.23 -5.53
C PHE A 66 -6.15 2.12 -5.71
N ALA A 67 -5.92 1.68 -6.95
CA ALA A 67 -4.90 0.68 -7.26
C ALA A 67 -3.47 1.25 -7.15
N LEU A 68 -3.24 2.51 -7.51
CA LEU A 68 -1.91 3.11 -7.55
C LEU A 68 -1.53 3.88 -6.29
N TYR A 69 -2.50 4.41 -5.55
CA TYR A 69 -2.24 5.23 -4.37
C TYR A 69 -1.41 4.49 -3.31
N ALA A 70 -1.84 3.30 -2.91
CA ALA A 70 -1.12 2.52 -1.90
C ALA A 70 0.28 2.09 -2.37
N PRO A 71 0.46 1.48 -3.56
CA PRO A 71 1.80 1.11 -4.04
C PRO A 71 2.72 2.31 -4.16
N VAL A 72 2.26 3.45 -4.69
CA VAL A 72 3.11 4.65 -4.83
C VAL A 72 3.51 5.19 -3.47
N PHE A 73 2.57 5.30 -2.53
CA PHE A 73 2.85 5.76 -1.17
C PHE A 73 3.85 4.83 -0.46
N TYR A 74 3.59 3.52 -0.48
CA TYR A 74 4.46 2.55 0.17
C TYR A 74 5.82 2.41 -0.53
N PHE A 75 5.90 2.62 -1.84
CA PHE A 75 7.17 2.70 -2.56
C PHE A 75 7.99 3.90 -2.09
N TYR A 76 7.38 5.08 -1.98
CA TYR A 76 8.06 6.29 -1.52
C TYR A 76 8.64 6.13 -0.11
N ILE A 77 7.83 5.68 0.86
CA ILE A 77 8.30 5.52 2.23
C ILE A 77 9.31 4.38 2.39
N THR A 78 9.29 3.39 1.49
CA THR A 78 10.16 2.20 1.56
C THR A 78 11.47 2.41 0.81
N PHE A 79 11.52 3.15 -0.29
CA PHE A 79 12.73 3.26 -1.11
C PHE A 79 13.36 4.66 -1.08
N ILE A 80 12.56 5.71 -0.86
CA ILE A 80 13.01 7.10 -1.03
C ILE A 80 13.16 7.81 0.32
N TYR A 81 12.29 7.55 1.28
CA TYR A 81 12.27 8.28 2.55
C TYR A 81 13.47 7.90 3.45
N PRO A 82 14.28 8.89 3.90
CA PRO A 82 15.54 8.64 4.60
C PRO A 82 15.30 8.34 6.09
N CYS A 83 14.80 7.15 6.41
CA CYS A 83 14.76 6.68 7.80
C CYS A 83 15.74 5.55 8.04
N GLU A 84 16.42 5.60 9.18
CA GLU A 84 17.20 4.48 9.69
C GLU A 84 16.25 3.31 9.96
N ARG A 85 16.53 2.17 9.33
CA ARG A 85 15.70 0.98 9.47
C ARG A 85 16.36 -0.02 10.40
N MET A 86 15.69 -0.30 11.50
CA MET A 86 16.05 -1.37 12.40
C MET A 86 15.34 -2.65 11.95
N TYR A 87 16.10 -3.55 11.31
CA TYR A 87 15.61 -4.87 10.97
C TYR A 87 15.98 -5.86 12.08
N ASP A 88 14.99 -6.46 12.72
CA ASP A 88 15.20 -7.53 13.69
C ASP A 88 15.05 -8.90 13.01
N ALA A 89 16.17 -9.61 12.86
CA ALA A 89 16.23 -10.95 12.28
C ALA A 89 15.49 -12.03 13.09
N TYR A 90 15.13 -11.74 14.35
CA TYR A 90 14.42 -12.66 15.24
C TYR A 90 12.90 -12.50 15.20
N THR A 91 12.39 -11.57 14.39
CA THR A 91 10.95 -11.41 14.15
C THR A 91 10.50 -12.24 12.95
N LEU A 92 9.36 -12.91 13.10
CA LEU A 92 8.62 -13.45 11.96
C LEU A 92 8.35 -12.27 11.02
N VAL A 93 8.80 -12.33 9.76
CA VAL A 93 8.41 -11.37 8.70
C VAL A 93 9.15 -10.02 8.78
N CYS A 94 10.50 -9.97 8.78
CA CYS A 94 11.30 -8.72 8.69
C CYS A 94 10.90 -7.55 9.62
N GLY A 95 10.06 -7.78 10.63
CA GLY A 95 9.40 -6.76 11.44
C GLY A 95 8.25 -6.02 10.72
N GLY A 96 7.36 -5.42 11.50
CA GLY A 96 6.48 -4.35 10.99
C GLY A 96 7.31 -3.09 10.63
N PRO A 97 6.70 -2.07 9.99
CA PRO A 97 7.35 -0.82 9.64
C PRO A 97 7.67 0.00 10.90
N TYR A 98 8.64 -0.46 11.70
CA TYR A 98 9.25 0.32 12.75
C TYR A 98 10.26 1.25 12.09
N TYR A 99 9.75 2.38 11.59
CA TYR A 99 10.61 3.47 11.18
C TYR A 99 11.01 4.25 12.43
N THR A 100 12.23 4.09 12.91
CA THR A 100 12.83 5.06 13.83
C THR A 100 13.30 6.25 13.00
N CYS A 101 12.33 7.02 12.50
CA CYS A 101 12.63 8.30 11.90
C CYS A 101 12.95 9.25 13.05
N SER A 102 14.21 9.55 13.27
CA SER A 102 14.59 10.75 14.01
C SER A 102 14.07 11.94 13.19
N PHE A 103 12.92 12.50 13.59
CA PHE A 103 12.52 13.81 13.09
C PHE A 103 13.69 14.77 13.33
N PRO A 104 14.17 15.52 12.32
CA PRO A 104 15.11 16.60 12.61
C PRO A 104 14.42 17.55 13.58
N GLN A 105 14.96 17.70 14.79
CA GLN A 105 14.45 18.56 15.86
C GLN A 105 14.58 20.06 15.56
N SER A 106 14.47 20.49 14.29
CA SER A 106 14.71 21.87 13.87
C SER A 106 13.44 22.59 13.40
N LEU A 107 12.33 22.41 14.11
CA LEU A 107 11.18 23.30 14.01
C LEU A 107 10.51 23.45 15.38
N HIS A 108 11.26 24.00 16.33
CA HIS A 108 10.75 24.68 17.52
C HIS A 108 11.72 25.79 17.91
#